data_AF-A0A7K9ES44-F1
#
_entry.id   AF-A0A7K9ES44-F1
#
_cell.length_a   1.000
_cell.length_b   1.000
_cell.length_c   1.000
_cell.angle_alpha   90.00
_cell.angle_beta   90.00
_cell.angle_gamma   90.00
#
_symmetry.space_group_name_H-M   'P 1'
#
loop_
_entity.id
_entity.type
_entity.pdbx_description
1 polymer ?
#
loop_
_entity_poly.entity_id
_entity_poly.type
_entity_poly.pdbx_seq_one_letter_code
_entity_poly.pdbx_strand_id
1 'polypeptide(L)'
;MSSVKRLVYAVIHFLREQSQMDTFTPDEQESLEVAIQCLETVFKINLDDTHLAPPQHLIEMFTNSFHKNDMLPLSDSLPEDVEKADQLKDEGNNHMKEENYGAAVDCYTRAIELDPNNAVYYCNRAAAQSKLNNYSEAIKDCERAIAIDPKYSKAYGRMG
;
A
#
# COMPACT_ATOMS: atom_id res chain seq x y z
N MET A 1 2.58 -11.45 -28.09
CA MET A 1 1.68 -10.47 -28.76
C MET A 1 0.38 -10.24 -28.00
N SER A 2 -0.28 -11.27 -27.45
CA SER A 2 -1.58 -11.11 -26.75
C SER A 2 -1.56 -10.09 -25.59
N SER A 3 -0.53 -10.09 -24.73
CA SER A 3 -0.47 -9.18 -23.58
C SER A 3 -0.36 -7.70 -23.94
N VAL A 4 0.39 -7.37 -25.01
CA VAL A 4 0.51 -5.98 -25.50
C VAL A 4 -0.83 -5.50 -26.03
N LYS A 5 -1.54 -6.34 -26.80
CA LYS A 5 -2.87 -6.01 -27.29
C LYS A 5 -3.88 -5.81 -26.17
N ARG A 6 -3.82 -6.62 -25.10
CA ARG A 6 -4.66 -6.44 -23.90
C ARG A 6 -4.41 -5.11 -23.20
N LEU A 7 -3.14 -4.70 -23.06
CA LEU A 7 -2.80 -3.40 -22.48
C LEU A 7 -3.34 -2.24 -23.32
N VAL A 8 -3.13 -2.29 -24.64
CA VAL A 8 -3.63 -1.24 -25.55
C VAL A 8 -5.16 -1.19 -25.55
N TYR A 9 -5.83 -2.33 -25.52
CA TYR A 9 -7.29 -2.40 -25.38
C TYR A 9 -7.76 -1.71 -24.09
N ALA A 10 -7.09 -1.97 -22.96
CA ALA A 10 -7.41 -1.34 -21.68
C ALA A 10 -7.22 0.19 -21.72
N VAL A 11 -6.18 0.68 -22.41
CA VAL A 11 -5.93 2.11 -22.60
C VAL A 11 -7.01 2.74 -23.48
N ILE A 12 -7.36 2.12 -24.61
CA ILE A 12 -8.44 2.62 -25.49
C ILE A 12 -9.77 2.71 -24.73
N HIS A 13 -10.10 1.67 -23.96
CA HIS A 13 -11.33 1.66 -23.16
C HIS A 13 -11.35 2.81 -22.14
N PHE A 14 -10.24 3.00 -21.41
CA PHE A 14 -10.09 4.12 -20.48
C PHE A 14 -10.26 5.48 -21.17
N LEU A 15 -9.57 5.72 -22.29
CA LEU A 15 -9.67 7.00 -23.01
C LEU A 15 -11.10 7.27 -23.51
N ARG A 16 -11.85 6.23 -23.91
CA ARG A 16 -13.26 6.37 -24.30
C ARG A 16 -14.17 6.70 -23.11
N GLU A 17 -13.94 6.09 -21.95
CA GLU A 17 -14.65 6.46 -20.71
C GLU A 17 -14.40 7.94 -20.36
N GLN A 18 -13.15 8.41 -20.49
CA GLN A 18 -12.80 9.81 -20.25
C GLN A 18 -13.44 10.76 -21.27
N SER A 19 -13.58 10.35 -22.54
CA SER A 19 -14.23 11.14 -23.59
C SER A 19 -15.72 11.38 -23.34
N GLN A 20 -16.39 10.50 -22.56
CA GLN A 20 -17.79 10.66 -22.18
C GLN A 20 -17.98 11.53 -20.92
N MET A 21 -16.90 11.92 -20.25
CA MET A 21 -16.95 12.82 -19.10
C MET A 21 -16.90 14.26 -19.61
N ASP A 22 -17.79 15.14 -19.10
CA ASP A 22 -17.85 16.58 -19.44
C ASP A 22 -16.67 17.40 -18.87
N THR A 23 -15.50 16.77 -18.72
CA THR A 23 -14.29 17.36 -18.12
C THR A 23 -13.36 18.01 -19.14
N PHE A 24 -13.53 17.74 -20.44
CA PHE A 24 -12.64 18.21 -21.50
C PHE A 24 -13.31 19.27 -22.37
N THR A 25 -12.51 20.21 -22.87
CA THR A 25 -12.95 21.14 -23.92
C THR A 25 -13.17 20.40 -25.26
N PRO A 26 -13.95 20.96 -26.20
CA PRO A 26 -14.17 20.32 -27.50
C PRO A 26 -12.88 19.99 -28.26
N ASP A 27 -11.90 20.90 -28.25
CA ASP A 27 -10.60 20.69 -28.92
C ASP A 27 -9.79 19.54 -28.26
N GLU A 28 -9.89 19.38 -26.93
CA GLU A 28 -9.28 18.28 -26.20
C GLU A 28 -10.00 16.94 -26.46
N GLN A 29 -11.33 16.97 -26.63
CA GLN A 29 -12.11 15.79 -27.01
C GLN A 29 -11.74 15.30 -28.41
N GLU A 30 -11.61 16.19 -29.39
CA GLU A 30 -11.14 15.84 -30.73
C GLU A 30 -9.73 15.22 -30.69
N SER A 31 -8.84 15.81 -29.90
CA SER A 31 -7.47 15.30 -29.71
C SER A 31 -7.45 13.89 -29.10
N LEU A 32 -8.36 13.63 -28.15
CA LEU A 32 -8.52 12.33 -27.49
C LEU A 32 -9.06 11.27 -28.45
N GLU A 33 -10.04 11.61 -29.29
CA GLU A 33 -10.59 10.71 -30.31
C GLU A 33 -9.54 10.32 -31.35
N VAL A 34 -8.73 11.27 -31.81
CA VAL A 34 -7.63 11.00 -32.74
C VAL A 34 -6.62 10.02 -32.12
N ALA A 35 -6.27 10.21 -30.84
CA ALA A 35 -5.36 9.31 -30.15
C ALA A 35 -5.91 7.87 -30.08
N ILE A 36 -7.21 7.71 -29.80
CA ILE A 36 -7.89 6.40 -29.80
C ILE A 36 -7.77 5.73 -31.18
N GLN A 37 -8.11 6.45 -32.26
CA GLN A 37 -8.07 5.92 -33.62
C GLN A 37 -6.65 5.50 -34.06
N CYS A 38 -5.63 6.26 -33.66
CA CYS A 38 -4.23 5.91 -33.89
C CYS A 38 -3.87 4.57 -33.22
N LEU A 39 -4.28 4.37 -31.96
CA LEU A 39 -4.02 3.13 -31.23
C LEU A 39 -4.76 1.93 -31.85
N GLU A 40 -6.04 2.09 -32.20
CA GLU A 40 -6.85 1.06 -32.87
C GLU A 40 -6.19 0.60 -34.18
N THR A 41 -5.75 1.55 -35.00
CA THR A 41 -5.13 1.29 -36.31
C THR A 41 -3.77 0.59 -36.19
N VAL A 42 -2.89 1.10 -35.31
CA VAL A 42 -1.53 0.57 -35.16
C VAL A 42 -1.55 -0.86 -34.60
N PHE A 43 -2.42 -1.13 -33.62
CA PHE A 43 -2.45 -2.42 -32.93
C PHE A 43 -3.46 -3.41 -33.51
N LYS A 44 -4.29 -2.97 -34.48
CA LYS A 44 -5.38 -3.75 -35.09
C LYS A 44 -6.30 -4.32 -34.01
N ILE A 45 -6.94 -3.40 -33.28
CA ILE A 45 -7.83 -3.68 -32.14
C ILE A 45 -9.11 -2.87 -32.34
N ASN A 46 -10.26 -3.49 -32.07
CA ASN A 46 -11.58 -2.87 -32.09
C ASN A 46 -12.31 -3.11 -30.76
N LEU A 47 -13.43 -2.41 -30.52
CA LEU A 47 -14.26 -2.61 -29.33
C LEU A 47 -14.80 -4.03 -29.18
N ASP A 48 -15.06 -4.71 -30.30
CA ASP A 48 -15.61 -6.06 -30.34
C ASP A 48 -14.61 -7.12 -29.87
N ASP A 49 -13.33 -6.76 -29.71
CA ASP A 49 -12.29 -7.63 -29.17
C ASP A 49 -12.41 -7.83 -27.65
N THR A 50 -13.61 -8.15 -27.16
CA THR A 50 -13.92 -8.41 -25.74
C THR A 50 -13.05 -9.51 -25.12
N HIS A 51 -12.48 -10.41 -25.93
CA HIS A 51 -11.49 -11.41 -25.50
C HIS A 51 -10.16 -10.80 -25.01
N LEU A 52 -9.90 -9.52 -25.33
CA LEU A 52 -8.78 -8.72 -24.86
C LEU A 52 -9.10 -7.92 -23.61
N ALA A 53 -10.38 -7.87 -23.18
CA ALA A 53 -10.78 -7.11 -22.02
C ALA A 53 -10.09 -7.65 -20.76
N PRO A 54 -9.36 -6.81 -20.00
CA PRO A 54 -8.81 -7.20 -18.72
C PRO A 54 -9.95 -7.44 -17.70
N PRO A 55 -9.70 -8.23 -16.64
CA PRO A 55 -10.71 -8.51 -15.62
C PRO A 55 -11.04 -7.32 -14.69
N GLN A 56 -10.27 -6.23 -14.75
CA GLN A 56 -10.41 -5.02 -13.94
C GLN A 56 -10.11 -3.78 -14.80
N HIS A 57 -10.64 -2.61 -14.42
CA HIS A 57 -10.40 -1.37 -15.16
C HIS A 57 -8.92 -0.94 -15.08
N LEU A 58 -8.42 -0.26 -16.11
CA LEU A 58 -7.01 0.17 -16.15
C LEU A 58 -6.63 1.06 -14.96
N ILE A 59 -7.55 1.96 -14.56
CA ILE A 59 -7.33 2.83 -13.40
C ILE A 59 -7.24 2.03 -12.11
N GLU A 60 -8.07 1.00 -11.93
CA GLU A 60 -8.00 0.11 -10.78
C GLU A 60 -6.72 -0.70 -10.80
N MET A 61 -6.30 -1.23 -11.96
CA MET A 61 -5.03 -1.94 -12.10
C MET A 61 -3.83 -1.03 -11.77
N PHE A 62 -3.87 0.23 -12.20
CA PHE A 62 -2.84 1.24 -11.92
C PHE A 62 -2.82 1.58 -10.43
N THR A 63 -3.96 1.91 -9.83
CA THR A 63 -4.11 2.15 -8.39
C THR A 63 -3.63 0.95 -7.58
N ASN A 64 -4.08 -0.26 -7.93
CA ASN A 64 -3.65 -1.51 -7.31
C ASN A 64 -2.15 -1.78 -7.49
N SER A 65 -1.50 -1.24 -8.53
CA SER A 65 -0.05 -1.37 -8.72
C SER A 65 0.74 -0.50 -7.72
N PHE A 66 0.21 0.67 -7.33
CA PHE A 66 0.73 1.41 -6.18
C PHE A 66 0.46 0.65 -4.89
N HIS A 67 -0.74 0.10 -4.70
CA HIS A 67 -1.08 -0.67 -3.50
C HIS A 67 -0.26 -1.95 -3.36
N LYS A 68 0.20 -2.58 -4.47
CA LYS A 68 1.08 -3.76 -4.45
C LYS A 68 2.56 -3.43 -4.22
N ASN A 69 3.01 -2.23 -4.60
CA ASN A 69 4.39 -1.77 -4.34
C ASN A 69 4.52 -1.03 -3.00
N ASP A 70 3.43 -0.45 -2.51
CA ASP A 70 3.28 0.14 -1.19
C ASP A 70 2.47 -0.78 -0.28
N MET A 71 2.79 -2.09 -0.26
CA MET A 71 2.33 -2.99 0.79
C MET A 71 3.02 -2.64 2.12
N LEU A 72 2.74 -1.46 2.66
CA LEU A 72 2.25 -1.36 4.02
C LEU A 72 0.75 -1.64 3.89
N PRO A 73 0.16 -2.59 4.64
CA PRO A 73 -1.27 -2.79 4.58
C PRO A 73 -1.94 -1.44 4.87
N LEU A 74 -2.81 -0.97 3.98
CA LEU A 74 -3.71 0.12 4.33
C LEU A 74 -4.41 -0.30 5.61
N SER A 75 -4.04 0.37 6.69
CA SER A 75 -4.69 0.19 7.97
C SER A 75 -6.13 0.67 7.77
N ASP A 76 -7.13 -0.16 8.06
CA ASP A 76 -8.54 0.27 8.07
C ASP A 76 -8.81 1.37 9.11
N SER A 77 -7.80 1.76 9.90
CA SER A 77 -7.78 2.87 10.85
C SER A 77 -7.97 4.22 10.15
N LEU A 78 -8.72 5.10 10.82
CA LEU A 78 -8.96 6.46 10.37
C LEU A 78 -7.63 7.24 10.32
N PRO A 79 -7.48 8.24 9.43
CA PRO A 79 -6.25 9.04 9.34
C PRO A 79 -5.82 9.67 10.69
N GLU A 80 -6.80 10.09 11.51
CA GLU A 80 -6.56 10.62 12.86
C GLU A 80 -5.98 9.57 13.82
N ASP A 81 -6.40 8.31 13.70
CA ASP A 81 -5.91 7.21 14.53
C ASP A 81 -4.47 6.84 14.16
N VAL A 82 -4.11 6.89 12.87
CA VAL A 82 -2.74 6.68 12.39
C VAL A 82 -1.80 7.76 12.92
N GLU A 83 -2.19 9.03 12.85
CA GLU A 83 -1.37 10.14 13.38
C GLU A 83 -1.15 10.00 14.88
N LYS A 84 -2.20 9.62 15.62
CA LYS A 84 -2.11 9.39 17.07
C LYS A 84 -1.27 8.16 17.41
N ALA A 85 -1.35 7.08 16.62
CA ALA A 85 -0.49 5.91 16.77
C ALA A 85 0.99 6.27 16.58
N ASP A 86 1.28 7.13 15.62
CA ASP A 86 2.64 7.61 15.37
C ASP A 86 3.19 8.49 16.50
N GLN A 87 2.35 9.36 17.09
CA GLN A 87 2.72 10.12 18.28
C GLN A 87 3.06 9.19 19.47
N LEU A 88 2.24 8.15 19.70
CA LEU A 88 2.51 7.15 20.73
C LEU A 88 3.80 6.36 20.47
N LYS A 89 4.08 6.02 19.21
CA LYS A 89 5.37 5.41 18.82
C LYS A 89 6.53 6.34 19.16
N ASP A 90 6.42 7.64 18.87
CA ASP A 90 7.49 8.59 19.16
C ASP A 90 7.68 8.82 20.66
N GLU A 91 6.61 8.83 21.45
CA GLU A 91 6.66 8.83 22.91
C GLU A 91 7.35 7.56 23.44
N GLY A 92 6.99 6.38 22.93
CA GLY A 92 7.66 5.12 23.26
C GLY A 92 9.15 5.14 22.91
N ASN A 93 9.53 5.75 21.78
CA ASN A 93 10.93 5.93 21.38
C ASN A 93 11.69 6.84 22.35
N ASN A 94 11.04 7.84 22.95
CA ASN A 94 11.65 8.68 23.96
C ASN A 94 11.87 7.90 25.27
N HIS A 95 10.88 7.13 25.71
CA HIS A 95 11.05 6.22 26.85
C HIS A 95 12.14 5.17 26.64
N MET A 96 12.32 4.67 25.41
CA MET A 96 13.47 3.80 25.07
C MET A 96 14.82 4.49 25.28
N LYS A 97 14.94 5.79 24.97
CA LYS A 97 16.18 6.57 25.19
C LYS A 97 16.42 6.84 26.68
N GLU A 98 15.35 6.96 27.45
CA GLU A 98 15.38 7.12 28.91
C GLU A 98 15.58 5.78 29.65
N GLU A 99 15.71 4.67 28.92
CA GLU A 99 15.77 3.30 29.46
C GLU A 99 14.52 2.90 30.26
N ASN A 100 13.42 3.63 30.12
CA ASN A 100 12.12 3.30 30.71
C ASN A 100 11.36 2.32 29.80
N TYR A 101 11.85 1.09 29.74
CA TYR A 101 11.36 0.09 28.80
C TYR A 101 9.90 -0.33 29.05
N GLY A 102 9.42 -0.27 30.31
CA GLY A 102 8.03 -0.56 30.65
C GLY A 102 7.06 0.45 30.01
N ALA A 103 7.33 1.75 30.21
CA ALA A 103 6.52 2.80 29.59
C ALA A 103 6.61 2.75 28.05
N ALA A 104 7.77 2.40 27.49
CA ALA A 104 7.90 2.19 26.05
C ALA A 104 6.99 1.07 25.53
N VAL A 105 6.90 -0.07 26.23
CA VAL A 105 5.98 -1.17 25.88
C VAL A 105 4.53 -0.69 25.88
N ASP A 106 4.12 0.10 26.88
CA ASP A 106 2.76 0.62 26.99
C ASP A 106 2.42 1.56 25.83
N CYS A 107 3.32 2.48 25.49
CA CYS A 107 3.18 3.38 24.34
C CYS A 107 3.02 2.61 23.03
N TYR A 108 3.90 1.63 22.76
CA TYR A 108 3.79 0.82 21.54
C TYR A 108 2.54 -0.05 21.51
N THR A 109 2.08 -0.54 22.66
CA THR A 109 0.83 -1.31 22.76
C THR A 109 -0.37 -0.45 22.37
N ARG A 110 -0.45 0.77 22.89
CA ARG A 110 -1.50 1.73 22.50
C ARG A 110 -1.41 2.14 21.03
N ALA A 111 -0.21 2.24 20.47
CA ALA A 111 -0.03 2.48 19.03
C ALA A 111 -0.57 1.30 18.19
N ILE A 112 -0.33 0.06 18.62
CA ILE A 112 -0.85 -1.16 17.98
C ILE A 112 -2.38 -1.24 18.06
N GLU A 113 -2.98 -0.80 19.16
CA GLU A 113 -4.45 -0.77 19.31
C GLU A 113 -5.11 0.20 18.31
N LEU A 114 -4.43 1.28 17.95
CA LEU A 114 -4.91 2.27 16.99
C LEU A 114 -4.64 1.86 15.54
N ASP A 115 -3.45 1.34 15.26
CA ASP A 115 -3.09 0.80 13.95
C ASP A 115 -2.36 -0.56 14.11
N PRO A 116 -3.12 -1.67 14.03
CA PRO A 116 -2.58 -3.01 14.25
C PRO A 116 -1.81 -3.56 13.06
N ASN A 117 -1.71 -2.83 11.95
CA ASN A 117 -1.12 -3.27 10.69
C ASN A 117 0.24 -2.62 10.40
N ASN A 118 0.83 -1.96 11.40
CA ASN A 118 2.15 -1.35 11.26
C ASN A 118 3.25 -2.19 11.91
N ALA A 119 4.10 -2.79 11.07
CA ALA A 119 5.20 -3.65 11.51
C ALA A 119 6.21 -2.93 12.44
N VAL A 120 6.32 -1.59 12.33
CA VAL A 120 7.24 -0.80 13.14
C VAL A 120 6.87 -0.86 14.61
N TYR A 121 5.58 -0.80 14.96
CA TYR A 121 5.15 -0.77 16.35
C TYR A 121 5.44 -2.10 17.07
N TYR A 122 5.13 -3.22 16.43
CA TYR A 122 5.48 -4.54 16.95
C TYR A 122 6.98 -4.71 17.09
N CYS A 123 7.76 -4.36 16.05
CA CYS A 123 9.21 -4.48 16.15
C CYS A 123 9.77 -3.60 17.27
N ASN A 124 9.31 -2.37 17.43
CA ASN A 124 9.72 -1.48 18.51
C ASN A 124 9.36 -2.02 19.90
N ARG A 125 8.14 -2.56 20.06
CA ARG A 125 7.75 -3.25 21.29
C ARG A 125 8.63 -4.47 21.57
N ALA A 126 9.00 -5.24 20.54
CA ALA A 126 9.93 -6.35 20.69
C ALA A 126 11.29 -5.91 21.26
N ALA A 127 11.83 -4.76 20.83
CA ALA A 127 13.07 -4.24 21.43
C ALA A 127 12.91 -3.87 22.89
N ALA A 128 11.80 -3.23 23.26
CA ALA A 128 11.51 -2.89 24.65
C ALA A 128 11.36 -4.16 25.50
N GLN A 129 10.63 -5.16 25.01
CA GLN A 129 10.47 -6.46 25.67
C GLN A 129 11.81 -7.19 25.84
N SER A 130 12.69 -7.18 24.83
CA SER A 130 14.04 -7.75 24.93
C SER A 130 14.88 -7.07 26.00
N LYS A 131 14.75 -5.74 26.17
CA LYS A 131 15.43 -4.99 27.24
C LYS A 131 14.88 -5.31 28.64
N LEU A 132 13.62 -5.74 28.73
CA LEU A 132 13.00 -6.27 29.95
C LEU A 132 13.27 -7.77 30.16
N ASN A 133 14.02 -8.42 29.28
CA ASN A 133 14.26 -9.87 29.27
C ASN A 133 13.02 -10.73 28.99
N ASN A 134 11.98 -10.14 28.42
CA ASN A 134 10.74 -10.83 28.02
C ASN A 134 10.87 -11.39 26.59
N TYR A 135 11.84 -12.28 26.38
CA TYR A 135 12.21 -12.76 25.05
C TYR A 135 11.08 -13.49 24.31
N SER A 136 10.22 -14.20 25.04
CA SER A 136 9.07 -14.89 24.43
C SER A 136 8.08 -13.91 23.78
N GLU A 137 7.79 -12.80 24.44
CA GLU A 137 6.92 -11.76 23.89
C GLU A 137 7.62 -10.98 22.77
N ALA A 138 8.92 -10.73 22.90
CA ALA A 138 9.70 -10.10 21.83
C ALA A 138 9.67 -10.92 20.53
N ILE A 139 9.82 -12.25 20.62
CA ILE A 139 9.75 -13.14 19.43
C ILE A 139 8.37 -13.08 18.79
N LYS A 140 7.28 -13.15 19.57
CA LYS A 140 5.92 -13.05 19.03
C LYS A 140 5.69 -11.73 18.30
N ASP A 141 6.19 -10.63 18.86
CA ASP A 141 6.11 -9.32 18.23
C ASP A 141 6.94 -9.26 16.93
N CYS A 142 8.13 -9.87 16.89
CA CYS A 142 8.92 -9.99 15.66
C CYS A 142 8.22 -10.84 14.59
N GLU A 143 7.64 -11.99 14.96
CA GLU A 143 6.84 -12.83 14.06
C GLU A 143 5.66 -12.05 13.48
N ARG A 144 4.98 -11.26 14.32
CA ARG A 144 3.88 -10.41 13.88
C ARG A 144 4.34 -9.30 12.93
N ALA A 145 5.45 -8.65 13.22
CA ALA A 145 6.05 -7.64 12.34
C ALA A 145 6.41 -8.23 10.96
N ILE A 146 6.97 -9.45 10.93
CA ILE A 146 7.31 -10.17 9.68
C ILE A 146 6.05 -10.59 8.92
N ALA A 147 4.99 -11.02 9.63
CA ALA A 147 3.72 -11.36 9.00
C ALA A 147 3.06 -10.15 8.33
N ILE A 148 3.29 -8.94 8.87
CA ILE A 148 2.79 -7.67 8.31
C ILE A 148 3.67 -7.20 7.15
N ASP A 149 4.99 -7.08 7.38
CA ASP A 149 5.97 -6.71 6.36
C ASP A 149 7.12 -7.74 6.35
N PRO A 150 7.07 -8.72 5.43
CA PRO A 150 8.11 -9.73 5.29
C PRO A 150 9.49 -9.18 4.94
N LYS A 151 9.57 -7.93 4.43
CA LYS A 151 10.83 -7.25 4.08
C LYS A 151 11.38 -6.43 5.25
N TYR A 152 10.70 -6.37 6.39
CA TYR A 152 11.14 -5.59 7.55
C TYR A 152 12.35 -6.23 8.25
N SER A 153 13.53 -5.99 7.71
CA SER A 153 14.80 -6.62 8.11
C SER A 153 15.13 -6.48 9.61
N LYS A 154 14.70 -5.38 10.24
CA LYS A 154 14.92 -5.14 11.68
C LYS A 154 14.23 -6.18 12.57
N ALA A 155 13.10 -6.77 12.13
CA ALA A 155 12.40 -7.79 12.91
C ALA A 155 13.21 -9.09 12.98
N TYR A 156 13.78 -9.54 11.86
CA TYR A 156 14.63 -10.74 11.82
C TYR A 156 15.85 -10.60 12.74
N GLY A 157 16.51 -9.43 12.74
CA GLY A 157 17.67 -9.17 13.60
C GLY A 157 17.35 -9.14 15.10
N ARG A 158 16.08 -9.16 15.51
CA ARG A 158 15.64 -9.15 16.91
C ARG A 158 15.18 -10.52 17.41
N MET A 159 15.12 -11.53 16.54
CA MET A 159 14.71 -12.90 16.90
C MET A 159 15.86 -13.77 17.47
N GLY A 160 17.12 -13.37 17.28
CA GLY A 160 18.29 -14.13 17.75
C GLY A 160 19.61 -13.56 17.25
#